data_AF-A0A5C4QS87-F1
#
_entry.id   AF-A0A5C4QS87-F1
#
_cell.length_a   1.000
_cell.length_b   1.000
_cell.length_c   1.000
_cell.angle_alpha   90.00
_cell.angle_beta   90.00
_cell.angle_gamma   90.00
#
_symmetry.space_group_name_H-M   'P 1'
#
loop_
_entity.id
_entity.type
_entity.pdbx_description
1 polymer ?
#
loop_
_entity_poly.entity_id
_entity_poly.type
_entity_poly.pdbx_seq_one_letter_code
_entity_poly.pdbx_strand_id
1 'polypeptide(L)'
;MSNPEALAAARARDSDARRKRVLHAIDHATATGSALSVSAVARAAQVHRSFIHRHRDLHAAIDAARRQTPPPGGLTAVTDTSLRTDLTNLKAQNQRLTRHISQLEKRLSQLLGEQVYRASGIGAPAADEELRQHVNHLNQRVTDLRQALEERTDELAAARAANRELMTLLNRS
;
A
#
# COMPACT_ATOMS: atom_id res chain seq x y z
N MET A 1 63.03 22.77 -38.34
CA MET A 1 61.55 22.95 -38.36
C MET A 1 60.90 21.59 -38.15
N SER A 2 60.52 21.26 -36.90
CA SER A 2 59.90 19.97 -36.57
C SER A 2 58.44 20.01 -36.99
N ASN A 3 58.05 19.19 -37.96
CA ASN A 3 56.74 19.26 -38.61
C ASN A 3 55.65 18.74 -37.64
N PRO A 4 54.70 19.57 -37.17
CA PRO A 4 53.69 19.18 -36.17
C PRO A 4 52.81 18.01 -36.62
N GLU A 5 52.60 17.85 -37.92
CA GLU A 5 51.83 16.74 -38.50
C GLU A 5 52.53 15.39 -38.36
N ALA A 6 53.85 15.35 -38.51
CA ALA A 6 54.63 14.13 -38.35
C ALA A 6 54.60 13.61 -36.90
N LEU A 7 54.58 14.53 -35.93
CA LEU A 7 54.49 14.23 -34.50
C LEU A 7 53.07 13.76 -34.12
N ALA A 8 52.03 14.35 -34.71
CA ALA A 8 50.64 13.92 -34.52
C ALA A 8 50.42 12.50 -35.07
N ALA A 9 50.94 12.21 -36.27
CA ALA A 9 50.86 10.88 -36.89
C ALA A 9 51.64 9.80 -36.10
N ALA A 10 52.76 10.17 -35.47
CA ALA A 10 53.50 9.27 -34.59
C ALA A 10 52.72 8.95 -33.29
N ARG A 11 52.07 9.96 -32.69
CA ARG A 11 51.24 9.78 -31.49
C ARG A 11 49.98 8.95 -31.74
N ALA A 12 49.36 9.10 -32.91
CA ALA A 12 48.22 8.28 -33.33
C ALA A 12 48.62 6.80 -33.43
N ARG A 13 49.75 6.50 -34.09
CA ARG A 13 50.28 5.14 -34.21
C ARG A 13 50.62 4.49 -32.87
N ASP A 14 51.21 5.25 -31.94
CA ASP A 14 51.50 4.75 -30.59
C ASP A 14 50.21 4.49 -29.79
N SER A 15 49.19 5.33 -29.93
CA SER A 15 47.88 5.13 -29.29
C SER A 15 47.18 3.87 -29.80
N ASP A 16 47.23 3.62 -31.12
CA ASP A 16 46.65 2.42 -31.72
C ASP A 16 47.40 1.14 -31.30
N ALA A 17 48.73 1.19 -31.23
CA ALA A 17 49.54 0.07 -30.74
C ALA A 17 49.23 -0.27 -29.27
N ARG A 18 49.05 0.75 -28.41
CA ARG A 18 48.62 0.58 -27.02
C ARG A 18 47.21 -0.01 -26.93
N ARG A 19 46.27 0.45 -27.76
CA ARG A 19 44.90 -0.09 -27.82
C ARG A 19 44.89 -1.58 -28.19
N LYS A 20 45.63 -1.96 -29.23
CA LYS A 20 45.75 -3.37 -29.66
C LYS A 20 46.31 -4.27 -28.55
N ARG A 21 47.32 -3.81 -27.81
CA ARG A 21 47.88 -4.55 -26.66
C ARG A 21 46.86 -4.73 -25.53
N VAL A 22 46.02 -3.72 -25.26
CA VAL A 22 44.96 -3.82 -24.25
C VAL A 22 43.92 -4.86 -24.65
N LEU A 23 43.45 -4.85 -25.89
CA LEU A 23 42.48 -5.83 -26.39
C LEU A 23 43.05 -7.26 -26.31
N HIS A 24 44.29 -7.46 -26.78
CA HIS A 24 44.96 -8.75 -26.68
C HIS A 24 45.12 -9.23 -25.22
N ALA A 25 45.39 -8.32 -24.28
CA ALA A 25 45.48 -8.65 -22.87
C ALA A 25 44.12 -9.07 -22.26
N ILE A 26 43.02 -8.50 -22.76
CA ILE A 26 41.66 -8.90 -22.38
C ILE A 26 41.37 -10.31 -22.91
N ASP A 27 41.63 -10.57 -24.18
CA ASP A 27 41.41 -11.88 -24.81
C ASP A 27 42.21 -12.97 -24.08
N HIS A 28 43.49 -12.72 -23.82
CA HIS A 28 44.32 -13.65 -23.05
C HIS A 28 43.78 -13.87 -21.63
N ALA A 29 43.33 -12.81 -20.94
CA ALA A 29 42.78 -12.94 -19.60
C ALA A 29 41.47 -13.76 -19.58
N THR A 30 40.63 -13.62 -20.60
CA THR A 30 39.43 -14.46 -20.77
C THR A 30 39.77 -15.92 -21.04
N ALA A 31 40.76 -16.19 -21.89
CA ALA A 31 41.19 -17.56 -22.23
C ALA A 31 41.81 -18.30 -21.04
N THR A 32 42.57 -17.62 -20.19
CA THR A 32 43.22 -18.20 -19.01
C THR A 32 42.35 -18.14 -17.75
N GLY A 33 41.18 -17.49 -17.79
CA GLY A 33 40.34 -17.27 -16.60
C GLY A 33 41.01 -16.38 -15.54
N SER A 34 41.94 -15.51 -15.94
CA SER A 34 42.67 -14.61 -15.06
C SER A 34 41.83 -13.38 -14.67
N ALA A 35 42.25 -12.66 -13.61
CA ALA A 35 41.49 -11.54 -13.08
C ALA A 35 41.31 -10.39 -14.11
N LEU A 36 40.08 -10.19 -14.59
CA LEU A 36 39.66 -9.13 -15.53
C LEU A 36 39.45 -7.76 -14.85
N SER A 37 40.41 -7.31 -14.04
CA SER A 37 40.39 -5.96 -13.46
C SER A 37 41.15 -4.96 -14.32
N VAL A 38 40.71 -3.69 -14.34
CA VAL A 38 41.40 -2.59 -15.06
C VAL A 38 42.89 -2.53 -14.70
N SER A 39 43.23 -2.74 -13.43
CA SER A 39 44.60 -2.75 -12.92
C SER A 39 45.44 -3.95 -13.40
N ALA A 40 44.82 -5.10 -13.62
CA ALA A 40 45.49 -6.30 -14.12
C ALA A 40 45.70 -6.22 -15.63
N VAL A 41 44.66 -5.82 -16.37
CA VAL A 41 44.72 -5.61 -17.82
C VAL A 41 45.74 -4.52 -18.18
N ALA A 42 45.79 -3.42 -17.43
CA ALA A 42 46.79 -2.36 -17.62
C ALA A 42 48.23 -2.88 -17.48
N ARG A 43 48.50 -3.72 -16.47
CA ARG A 43 49.82 -4.32 -16.27
C ARG A 43 50.18 -5.31 -17.38
N ALA A 44 49.24 -6.18 -17.77
CA ALA A 44 49.43 -7.15 -18.84
C ALA A 44 49.67 -6.47 -20.21
N ALA A 45 48.97 -5.37 -20.48
CA ALA A 45 49.14 -4.58 -21.70
C ALA A 45 50.35 -3.62 -21.65
N GLN A 46 51.03 -3.50 -20.50
CA GLN A 46 52.09 -2.51 -20.23
C GLN A 46 51.66 -1.06 -20.53
N VAL A 47 50.47 -0.68 -20.09
CA VAL A 47 49.92 0.68 -20.24
C VAL A 47 49.50 1.24 -18.88
N HIS A 48 49.60 2.55 -18.68
CA HIS A 48 49.11 3.20 -17.47
C HIS A 48 47.58 3.17 -17.38
N ARG A 49 47.02 2.98 -16.18
CA ARG A 49 45.56 2.87 -15.93
C ARG A 49 44.76 4.06 -16.48
N SER A 50 45.32 5.27 -16.42
CA SER A 50 44.70 6.48 -16.95
C SER A 50 44.37 6.39 -18.44
N PHE A 51 45.12 5.61 -19.23
CA PHE A 51 44.83 5.38 -20.64
C PHE A 51 43.50 4.64 -20.81
N ILE A 52 43.26 3.57 -20.03
CA ILE A 52 42.01 2.81 -20.09
C ILE A 52 40.83 3.68 -19.65
N HIS A 53 40.99 4.50 -18.60
CA HIS A 53 39.93 5.41 -18.16
C HIS A 53 39.62 6.52 -19.18
N ARG A 54 40.61 6.96 -19.96
CA ARG A 54 40.41 7.95 -21.03
C ARG A 54 39.71 7.35 -22.26
N HIS A 55 39.78 6.04 -22.43
CA HIS A 55 39.20 5.31 -23.56
C HIS A 55 38.00 4.46 -23.10
N ARG A 56 36.79 5.05 -23.16
CA ARG A 56 35.54 4.42 -22.69
C ARG A 56 35.26 3.07 -23.36
N ASP A 57 35.68 2.90 -24.61
CA ASP A 57 35.58 1.65 -25.36
C ASP A 57 36.41 0.52 -24.74
N LEU A 58 37.62 0.81 -24.26
CA LEU A 58 38.48 -0.18 -23.59
C LEU A 58 37.88 -0.59 -22.24
N HIS A 59 37.29 0.36 -21.52
CA HIS A 59 36.57 0.07 -20.28
C HIS A 59 35.35 -0.82 -20.54
N ALA A 60 34.56 -0.49 -21.57
CA ALA A 60 33.40 -1.29 -21.97
C ALA A 60 33.79 -2.71 -22.41
N ALA A 61 34.93 -2.89 -23.10
CA ALA A 61 35.45 -4.19 -23.48
C ALA A 61 35.81 -5.05 -22.26
N ILE A 62 36.45 -4.47 -21.24
CA ILE A 62 36.77 -5.17 -19.97
C ILE A 62 35.48 -5.58 -19.25
N ASP A 63 34.50 -4.69 -19.17
CA ASP A 63 33.22 -4.98 -18.52
C ASP A 63 32.41 -6.06 -19.25
N ALA A 64 32.43 -6.06 -20.58
CA ALA A 64 31.80 -7.09 -21.41
C ALA A 64 32.46 -8.46 -21.19
N ALA A 65 33.79 -8.52 -21.22
CA ALA A 65 34.56 -9.74 -20.96
C ALA A 65 34.29 -10.29 -19.55
N ARG A 66 34.14 -9.42 -18.55
CA ARG A 66 33.84 -9.80 -17.17
C ARG A 66 32.45 -10.42 -17.01
N ARG A 67 31.45 -9.99 -17.80
CA ARG A 67 30.10 -10.58 -17.79
C ARG A 67 30.04 -11.94 -18.46
N GLN A 68 30.92 -12.17 -19.44
CA GLN A 68 31.00 -13.43 -20.18
C GLN A 68 31.80 -14.50 -19.43
N THR A 69 32.70 -14.09 -18.52
CA THR A 69 33.52 -15.02 -17.73
C THR A 69 32.79 -15.38 -16.43
N PRO A 70 32.38 -16.64 -16.21
CA PRO A 70 31.83 -17.05 -14.91
C PRO A 70 32.89 -16.86 -13.81
N PRO A 71 32.53 -16.34 -12.63
CA PRO A 71 33.51 -16.06 -11.59
C PRO A 71 34.15 -17.37 -11.09
N PRO A 72 35.48 -17.42 -10.88
CA PRO A 72 36.10 -18.54 -10.19
C PRO A 72 35.51 -18.65 -8.78
N GLY A 73 35.01 -19.85 -8.45
CA GLY A 73 34.20 -20.14 -7.29
C GLY A 73 34.82 -19.73 -5.95
N GLY A 74 33.97 -19.26 -5.04
CA GLY A 74 34.34 -19.02 -3.63
C GLY A 74 33.49 -17.99 -2.89
N LEU A 75 32.84 -17.05 -3.59
CA LEU A 75 32.08 -15.95 -2.96
C LEU A 75 30.60 -15.85 -3.38
N THR A 76 30.16 -16.64 -4.37
CA THR A 76 28.81 -16.55 -4.97
C THR A 76 27.75 -17.37 -4.24
N ALA A 77 28.11 -18.53 -3.65
CA ALA A 77 27.14 -19.35 -2.93
C ALA A 77 26.73 -18.74 -1.57
N VAL A 78 27.67 -18.06 -0.90
CA VAL A 78 27.41 -17.33 0.36
C VAL A 78 26.53 -16.10 0.10
N THR A 79 26.66 -15.45 -1.06
CA THR A 79 25.83 -14.27 -1.39
C THR A 79 24.41 -14.64 -1.81
N ASP A 80 24.20 -15.62 -2.68
CA ASP A 80 22.84 -15.99 -3.10
C ASP A 80 21.99 -16.57 -1.96
N THR A 81 22.61 -17.40 -1.11
CA THR A 81 21.90 -17.99 0.03
C THR A 81 21.55 -16.93 1.06
N SER A 82 22.49 -16.03 1.39
CA SER A 82 22.23 -14.90 2.28
C SER A 82 21.18 -13.93 1.72
N LEU A 83 21.21 -13.62 0.42
CA LEU A 83 20.20 -12.78 -0.22
C LEU A 83 18.80 -13.41 -0.18
N ARG A 84 18.71 -14.73 -0.35
CA ARG A 84 17.44 -15.46 -0.21
C ARG A 84 16.92 -15.43 1.24
N THR A 85 17.80 -15.62 2.23
CA THR A 85 17.40 -15.50 3.63
C THR A 85 16.95 -14.09 3.97
N ASP A 86 17.64 -13.06 3.48
CA ASP A 86 17.26 -11.67 3.68
C ASP A 86 15.91 -11.35 3.04
N LEU A 87 15.65 -11.83 1.82
CA LEU A 87 14.34 -11.71 1.18
C LEU A 87 13.22 -12.37 2.00
N THR A 88 13.46 -13.56 2.56
CA THR A 88 12.46 -14.23 3.39
C THR A 88 12.20 -13.47 4.69
N ASN A 89 13.26 -12.93 5.32
CA ASN A 89 13.17 -12.13 6.53
C ASN A 89 12.40 -10.83 6.29
N LEU A 90 12.70 -10.12 5.20
CA LEU A 90 12.00 -8.90 4.81
C LEU A 90 10.52 -9.16 4.50
N LYS A 91 10.21 -10.25 3.79
CA LYS A 91 8.81 -10.66 3.55
C LYS A 91 8.07 -10.93 4.85
N ALA A 92 8.68 -11.65 5.79
CA ALA A 92 8.07 -11.92 7.09
C ALA A 92 7.85 -10.63 7.90
N GLN A 93 8.80 -9.69 7.87
CA GLN A 93 8.65 -8.39 8.52
C GLN A 93 7.53 -7.56 7.88
N ASN A 94 7.45 -7.52 6.55
CA ASN A 94 6.40 -6.80 5.83
C ASN A 94 5.01 -7.37 6.14
N GLN A 95 4.87 -8.70 6.21
CA GLN A 95 3.62 -9.33 6.65
C GLN A 95 3.24 -8.95 8.09
N ARG A 96 4.21 -8.90 9.02
CA ARG A 96 3.95 -8.45 10.41
C ARG A 96 3.50 -7.00 10.46
N LEU A 97 4.16 -6.11 9.72
CA LEU A 97 3.78 -4.70 9.63
C LEU A 97 2.37 -4.52 9.05
N THR A 98 2.06 -5.24 7.97
CA THR A 98 0.73 -5.21 7.34
C THR A 98 -0.37 -5.63 8.32
N ARG A 99 -0.16 -6.73 9.06
CA ARG A 99 -1.12 -7.16 10.10
C ARG A 99 -1.29 -6.10 11.19
N HIS A 100 -0.20 -5.44 11.59
CA HIS A 100 -0.26 -4.41 12.61
C HIS A 100 -1.03 -3.17 12.12
N ILE A 101 -0.79 -2.74 10.89
CA ILE A 101 -1.55 -1.65 10.25
C ILE A 101 -3.04 -1.99 10.23
N SER A 102 -3.43 -3.18 9.76
CA SER A 102 -4.84 -3.57 9.73
C SER A 102 -5.48 -3.63 11.13
N GLN A 103 -4.73 -4.03 12.17
CA GLN A 103 -5.21 -3.99 13.55
C GLN A 103 -5.42 -2.55 14.05
N LEU A 104 -4.48 -1.65 13.74
CA LEU A 104 -4.58 -0.23 14.10
C LEU A 104 -5.75 0.44 13.37
N GLU A 105 -5.92 0.18 12.07
CA GLU A 105 -7.04 0.67 11.26
C GLU A 105 -8.39 0.18 11.80
N LYS A 106 -8.49 -1.10 12.20
CA LYS A 106 -9.69 -1.65 12.83
C LYS A 106 -9.99 -0.95 14.15
N ARG A 107 -8.97 -0.73 14.98
CA ARG A 107 -9.13 -0.06 16.28
C ARG A 107 -9.49 1.43 16.10
N LEU A 108 -8.90 2.09 15.11
CA LEU A 108 -9.23 3.47 14.76
C LEU A 108 -10.68 3.56 14.28
N SER A 109 -11.09 2.66 13.39
CA SER A 109 -12.49 2.58 12.93
C SER A 109 -13.46 2.34 14.08
N GLN A 110 -13.11 1.50 15.05
CA GLN A 110 -13.91 1.30 16.26
C GLN A 110 -14.01 2.56 17.11
N LEU A 111 -12.88 3.22 17.40
CA LEU A 111 -12.87 4.45 18.20
C LEU A 111 -13.61 5.59 17.51
N LEU A 112 -13.45 5.75 16.19
CA LEU A 112 -14.19 6.71 15.40
C LEU A 112 -15.68 6.35 15.34
N GLY A 113 -16.02 5.07 15.22
CA GLY A 113 -17.40 4.59 15.31
C GLY A 113 -18.04 4.91 16.66
N GLU A 114 -17.32 4.69 17.77
CA GLU A 114 -17.77 5.06 19.12
C GLU A 114 -17.88 6.58 19.32
N GLN A 115 -16.98 7.36 18.74
CA GLN A 115 -17.04 8.82 18.77
C GLN A 115 -18.21 9.36 17.95
N VAL A 116 -18.44 8.83 16.76
CA VAL A 116 -19.59 9.18 15.92
C VAL A 116 -20.89 8.73 16.60
N TYR A 117 -20.92 7.54 17.22
CA TYR A 117 -22.07 7.08 17.99
C TYR A 117 -22.40 8.04 19.15
N ARG A 118 -21.37 8.47 19.90
CA ARG A 118 -21.55 9.46 20.98
C ARG A 118 -21.91 10.86 20.48
N ALA A 119 -21.31 11.33 19.39
CA ALA A 119 -21.52 12.66 18.86
C ALA A 119 -22.82 12.80 18.06
N SER A 120 -23.26 11.73 17.41
CA SER A 120 -24.46 11.72 16.57
C SER A 120 -25.74 11.57 17.39
N GLY A 121 -25.66 11.24 18.68
CA GLY A 121 -26.83 11.16 19.59
C GLY A 121 -27.83 10.04 19.27
N ILE A 122 -27.58 9.25 18.23
CA ILE A 122 -28.37 8.08 17.85
C ILE A 122 -28.05 6.98 18.85
N GLY A 123 -28.92 6.78 19.84
CA GLY A 123 -28.76 5.80 20.92
C GLY A 123 -28.16 6.35 22.22
N ALA A 124 -28.28 7.66 22.49
CA ALA A 124 -28.09 8.16 23.85
C ALA A 124 -29.19 7.56 24.75
N PRO A 125 -28.87 6.89 25.87
CA PRO A 125 -29.86 6.19 26.69
C PRO A 125 -30.97 7.13 27.20
N ALA A 126 -30.66 8.41 27.40
CA ALA A 126 -31.65 9.43 27.76
C ALA A 126 -32.64 9.74 26.62
N ALA A 127 -32.17 9.85 25.38
CA ALA A 127 -33.04 10.11 24.22
C ALA A 127 -33.94 8.91 23.89
N ASP A 128 -33.41 7.69 24.03
CA ASP A 128 -34.19 6.46 23.85
C ASP A 128 -35.24 6.29 24.96
N GLU A 129 -34.91 6.66 26.21
CA GLU A 129 -35.84 6.61 27.34
C GLU A 129 -36.92 7.69 27.23
N GLU A 130 -36.57 8.93 26.85
CA GLU A 130 -37.54 9.99 26.55
C GLU A 130 -38.50 9.59 25.42
N LEU A 131 -37.98 8.97 24.36
CA LEU A 131 -38.80 8.49 23.26
C LEU A 131 -39.75 7.36 23.71
N ARG A 132 -39.28 6.42 24.53
CA ARG A 132 -40.11 5.35 25.12
C ARG A 132 -41.20 5.92 26.03
N GLN A 133 -40.86 6.89 26.86
CA GLN A 133 -41.84 7.58 27.72
C GLN A 133 -42.89 8.31 26.88
N HIS A 134 -42.48 8.96 25.79
CA HIS A 134 -43.40 9.64 24.89
C HIS A 134 -44.35 8.65 24.19
N VAL A 135 -43.83 7.52 23.70
CA VAL A 135 -44.64 6.45 23.10
C VAL A 135 -45.64 5.88 24.11
N ASN A 136 -45.21 5.62 25.34
CA ASN A 136 -46.10 5.13 26.41
C ASN A 136 -47.20 6.14 26.74
N HIS A 137 -46.85 7.42 26.83
CA HIS A 137 -47.82 8.49 27.09
C HIS A 137 -48.86 8.61 25.95
N LEU A 138 -48.41 8.54 24.69
CA LEU A 138 -49.32 8.56 23.54
C LEU A 138 -50.25 7.35 23.52
N ASN A 139 -49.74 6.15 23.83
CA ASN A 139 -50.56 4.94 23.92
C ASN A 139 -51.61 5.03 25.03
N GLN A 140 -51.25 5.61 26.18
CA GLN A 140 -52.21 5.83 27.26
C GLN A 140 -53.30 6.80 26.81
N ARG A 141 -52.93 7.93 26.19
CA ARG A 141 -53.91 8.89 25.65
C ARG A 141 -54.84 8.29 24.62
N VAL A 142 -54.34 7.42 23.73
CA VAL A 142 -55.17 6.72 22.76
C VAL A 142 -56.18 5.80 23.46
N THR A 143 -55.76 5.13 24.53
CA THR A 143 -56.63 4.25 25.31
C THR A 143 -57.71 5.06 26.04
N ASP A 144 -57.33 6.13 26.73
CA ASP A 144 -58.27 7.00 27.45
C ASP A 144 -59.29 7.63 26.49
N LEU A 145 -58.85 8.11 25.33
CA LEU A 145 -59.73 8.69 24.31
C LEU A 145 -60.71 7.66 23.74
N ARG A 146 -60.28 6.40 23.58
CA ARG A 146 -61.17 5.32 23.13
C ARG A 146 -62.25 5.02 24.15
N GLN A 147 -61.88 4.94 25.43
CA GLN A 147 -62.85 4.73 26.51
C GLN A 147 -63.85 5.89 26.58
N ALA A 148 -63.37 7.13 26.53
CA ALA A 148 -64.26 8.30 26.53
C ALA A 148 -65.22 8.32 25.33
N LEU A 149 -64.77 7.87 24.16
CA LEU A 149 -65.66 7.73 22.99
C LEU A 149 -66.73 6.67 23.22
N GLU A 150 -66.36 5.52 23.79
CA GLU A 150 -67.29 4.43 24.10
C GLU A 150 -68.38 4.87 25.10
N GLU A 151 -67.97 5.52 26.19
CA GLU A 151 -68.89 6.07 27.19
C GLU A 151 -69.88 7.07 26.56
N ARG A 152 -69.40 7.96 25.69
CA ARG A 152 -70.27 8.92 24.98
C ARG A 152 -71.20 8.26 23.98
N THR A 153 -70.76 7.19 23.32
CA THR A 153 -71.64 6.44 22.42
C THR A 153 -72.76 5.73 23.19
N ASP A 154 -72.46 5.19 24.37
CA ASP A 154 -73.45 4.54 25.23
C ASP A 154 -74.45 5.55 25.79
N GLU A 155 -73.97 6.70 26.27
CA GLU A 155 -74.82 7.81 26.71
C GLU A 155 -75.77 8.28 25.60
N LEU A 156 -75.27 8.45 24.38
CA LEU A 156 -76.09 8.83 23.22
C LEU A 156 -77.11 7.75 22.86
N ALA A 157 -76.74 6.48 22.94
CA ALA A 157 -77.65 5.36 22.70
C ALA A 157 -78.78 5.33 23.74
N ALA A 158 -78.45 5.51 25.01
CA ALA A 158 -79.41 5.60 26.11
C ALA A 158 -80.35 6.80 25.95
N ALA A 159 -79.81 7.99 25.64
CA ALA A 159 -80.61 9.19 25.41
C ALA A 159 -81.58 9.03 24.22
N ARG A 160 -81.13 8.39 23.13
CA ARG A 160 -81.99 8.07 21.98
C ARG A 160 -83.07 7.04 22.32
N ALA A 161 -82.77 6.04 23.15
CA ALA A 161 -83.75 5.07 23.61
C ALA A 161 -84.85 5.75 24.45
N ALA A 162 -84.47 6.56 25.44
CA ALA A 162 -85.40 7.31 26.28
C ALA A 162 -86.27 8.27 25.46
N ASN A 163 -85.70 8.96 24.47
CA ASN A 163 -86.44 9.85 23.58
C ASN A 163 -87.49 9.08 22.75
N ARG A 164 -87.13 7.89 22.23
CA ARG A 164 -88.08 7.02 21.53
C ARG A 164 -89.22 6.57 22.44
N GLU A 165 -88.92 6.17 23.69
CA GLU A 165 -89.96 5.79 24.66
C GLU A 165 -90.92 6.94 24.97
N LEU A 166 -90.39 8.14 25.25
CA LEU A 166 -91.21 9.34 25.47
C LEU A 166 -92.13 9.64 24.28
N MET A 167 -91.60 9.55 23.06
CA MET A 167 -92.40 9.74 21.83
C MET A 167 -93.49 8.67 21.69
N THR A 168 -93.22 7.41 22.05
CA THR A 168 -94.25 6.36 22.02
C THR A 168 -95.36 6.57 23.06
N LEU A 169 -95.02 7.14 24.24
CA LEU A 169 -96.00 7.49 25.26
C LEU A 169 -96.90 8.66 24.80
N LEU A 170 -96.31 9.71 24.22
CA LEU A 170 -97.05 10.87 23.71
C LEU A 170 -97.99 10.51 22.55
N ASN A 171 -97.61 9.58 21.68
CA ASN A 171 -98.48 9.15 20.57
C ASN A 171 -99.64 8.24 21.02
N ARG A 172 -99.62 7.75 22.27
CA ARG A 172 -100.63 6.84 22.82
C ARG A 172 -101.65 7.54 23.71
N SER A 173 -101.39 8.80 24.11
CA SER A 173 -102.31 9.72 24.78
C SER A 173 -103.08 10.56 23.77
#